data_AF-A0A7D9D2B1-F1
#
_entry.id   AF-A0A7D9D2B1-F1
#
_cell.length_a   1.000
_cell.length_b   1.000
_cell.length_c   1.000
_cell.angle_alpha   90.00
_cell.angle_beta   90.00
_cell.angle_gamma   90.00
#
_symmetry.space_group_name_H-M   'P 1'
#
loop_
_entity.id
_entity.type
_entity.pdbx_description
1 polymer ?
#
loop_
_entity_poly.entity_id
_entity_poly.type
_entity_poly.pdbx_seq_one_letter_code
_entity_poly.pdbx_strand_id
1 'polypeptide(L)'
;MNERKDWVADKAFAEKAKQLFDESVAGLDGQTRSRLNRGRQAALDALKTGRPVWVQWAPAAGVAAAAVVAVVLWTGNPPVDELTPEASAADFEILLTEDSFEMLGDLEFYSWIDLDEDANEIVEPDDIVG
;
A
#
# COMPACT_ATOMS: atom_id res chain seq x y z
N MET A 1 30.36 50.58 -36.64
CA MET A 1 29.14 49.97 -37.24
C MET A 1 29.05 48.45 -37.05
N ASN A 2 30.15 47.76 -36.71
CA ASN A 2 30.19 46.29 -36.61
C ASN A 2 29.47 45.72 -35.36
N GLU A 3 29.60 46.41 -34.22
CA GLU A 3 29.09 45.96 -32.92
C GLU A 3 27.56 45.78 -32.86
N ARG A 4 26.80 46.58 -33.61
CA ARG A 4 25.34 46.40 -33.70
C ARG A 4 24.93 45.14 -34.45
N LYS A 5 25.77 44.65 -35.37
CA LYS A 5 25.46 43.48 -36.19
C LYS A 5 25.68 42.19 -35.40
N ASP A 6 26.71 42.18 -34.56
CA ASP A 6 27.06 41.04 -33.71
C ASP A 6 26.00 40.80 -32.62
N TRP A 7 25.47 41.86 -31.99
CA TRP A 7 24.39 41.76 -31.01
C TRP A 7 23.06 41.23 -31.59
N VAL A 8 22.74 41.60 -32.83
CA VAL A 8 21.53 41.09 -33.51
C VAL A 8 21.68 39.60 -33.83
N ALA A 9 22.87 39.18 -34.25
CA ALA A 9 23.15 37.77 -34.53
C ALA A 9 23.10 36.92 -33.25
N ASP A 10 23.67 37.41 -32.15
CA ASP A 10 23.66 36.73 -30.85
C ASP A 10 22.23 36.58 -30.29
N LYS A 11 21.42 37.63 -30.42
CA LYS A 11 20.00 37.57 -30.04
C LYS A 11 19.20 36.57 -30.87
N ALA A 12 19.40 36.58 -32.19
CA ALA A 12 18.71 35.65 -33.08
C ALA A 12 19.11 34.19 -32.79
N PHE A 13 20.36 33.95 -32.43
CA PHE A 13 20.83 32.62 -32.00
C PHE A 13 20.18 32.20 -30.67
N ALA A 14 20.15 33.09 -29.67
CA ALA A 14 19.54 32.82 -28.38
C ALA A 14 18.03 32.55 -28.50
N GLU A 15 17.31 33.31 -29.33
CA GLU A 15 15.89 33.08 -29.60
C GLU A 15 15.64 31.73 -30.24
N LYS A 16 16.47 31.34 -31.22
CA LYS A 16 16.35 30.05 -31.89
C LYS A 16 16.67 28.87 -30.96
N ALA A 17 17.69 29.01 -30.12
CA ALA A 17 18.03 28.01 -29.11
C ALA A 17 16.90 27.84 -28.08
N LYS A 18 16.31 28.95 -27.62
CA LYS A 18 15.14 28.95 -26.73
C LYS A 18 13.95 28.26 -27.37
N GLN A 19 13.65 28.57 -28.64
CA GLN A 19 12.52 27.97 -29.34
C GLN A 19 12.65 26.45 -29.47
N LEU A 20 13.84 25.94 -29.81
CA LEU A 20 14.12 24.50 -29.86
C LEU A 20 14.03 23.85 -28.48
N PHE A 21 14.47 24.54 -27.44
CA PHE A 21 14.36 24.06 -26.06
C PHE A 21 12.89 23.96 -25.62
N ASP A 22 12.10 25.01 -25.82
CA ASP A 22 10.68 25.05 -25.45
C ASP A 22 9.89 23.95 -26.18
N GLU A 23 10.20 23.70 -27.47
CA GLU A 23 9.62 22.60 -28.25
C GLU A 23 10.01 21.22 -27.69
N SER A 24 11.27 21.05 -27.28
CA SER A 24 11.73 19.80 -26.65
C SER A 24 11.08 19.54 -25.30
N VAL A 25 10.88 20.57 -24.48
CA VAL A 25 10.23 20.48 -23.17
C VAL A 25 8.75 20.16 -23.32
N ALA A 26 8.07 20.78 -24.29
CA ALA A 26 6.68 20.47 -24.61
C ALA A 26 6.49 19.02 -25.07
N GLY A 27 7.44 18.48 -25.85
CA GLY A 27 7.43 17.08 -26.27
C GLY A 27 7.65 16.08 -25.12
N LEU A 28 8.53 16.42 -24.17
CA LEU A 28 8.90 15.55 -23.04
C LEU A 28 7.74 15.36 -22.04
N ASP A 29 6.96 16.42 -21.80
CA ASP A 29 5.77 16.35 -20.93
C ASP A 29 4.65 15.54 -21.60
N GLY A 30 4.43 15.70 -22.91
CA GLY A 30 3.42 14.94 -23.66
C GLY A 30 3.63 13.42 -23.60
N GLN A 31 4.86 12.96 -23.81
CA GLN A 31 5.18 11.52 -23.77
C GLN A 31 5.04 10.93 -22.36
N THR A 32 5.48 11.68 -21.34
CA THR A 32 5.41 11.25 -19.93
C THR A 32 3.96 11.18 -19.46
N ARG A 33 3.16 12.22 -19.75
CA ARG A 33 1.72 12.23 -19.46
C ARG A 33 0.97 11.11 -20.17
N SER A 34 1.31 10.85 -21.43
CA SER A 34 0.72 9.75 -22.21
C SER A 34 1.03 8.38 -21.60
N ARG A 35 2.25 8.16 -21.10
CA ARG A 35 2.65 6.93 -20.42
C ARG A 35 1.89 6.74 -19.11
N LEU A 36 1.81 7.78 -18.28
CA LEU A 36 1.09 7.72 -17.01
C LEU A 36 -0.41 7.47 -17.23
N ASN A 37 -1.02 8.16 -18.20
CA ASN A 37 -2.43 7.97 -18.52
C ASN A 37 -2.71 6.54 -19.01
N ARG A 38 -1.85 5.98 -19.87
CA ARG A 38 -1.94 4.58 -20.30
C ARG A 38 -1.82 3.60 -19.13
N GLY A 39 -0.87 3.81 -18.22
CA GLY A 39 -0.72 2.99 -17.01
C GLY A 39 -1.97 3.03 -16.13
N ARG A 40 -2.55 4.22 -15.93
CA ARG A 40 -3.79 4.39 -15.16
C ARG A 40 -4.97 3.64 -15.80
N GLN A 41 -5.16 3.78 -17.11
CA GLN A 41 -6.24 3.07 -17.80
C GLN A 41 -6.05 1.55 -17.77
N ALA A 42 -4.81 1.05 -17.92
CA ALA A 42 -4.53 -0.38 -17.82
C ALA A 42 -4.87 -0.96 -16.44
N ALA A 43 -4.56 -0.25 -15.35
CA ALA A 43 -4.92 -0.66 -13.99
C ALA A 43 -6.44 -0.64 -13.76
N LEU A 44 -7.14 0.37 -14.28
CA LEU A 44 -8.60 0.46 -14.18
C LEU A 44 -9.31 -0.62 -15.00
N ASP A 45 -8.79 -0.97 -16.17
CA ASP A 45 -9.34 -2.05 -16.99
C ASP A 45 -9.13 -3.41 -16.30
N ALA A 46 -7.97 -3.65 -15.69
CA ALA A 46 -7.71 -4.86 -14.90
C ALA A 46 -8.72 -5.03 -13.75
N LEU A 47 -9.11 -3.94 -13.08
CA LEU A 47 -10.14 -3.95 -12.03
C LEU A 47 -11.56 -4.19 -12.57
N LYS A 48 -11.86 -3.79 -13.81
CA LYS A 48 -13.18 -4.00 -14.43
C LYS A 48 -13.38 -5.42 -14.96
N THR A 49 -12.30 -6.05 -15.44
CA THR A 49 -12.39 -7.36 -16.11
C THR A 49 -12.36 -8.57 -15.18
N GLY A 50 -11.90 -8.41 -13.94
CA GLY A 50 -11.78 -9.51 -12.99
C GLY A 50 -12.78 -9.38 -11.85
N ARG A 51 -13.82 -10.24 -11.82
CA ARG A 51 -14.49 -10.51 -10.54
C ARG A 51 -13.41 -11.14 -9.65
N PRO A 52 -13.06 -10.53 -8.53
CA PRO A 52 -11.84 -10.88 -7.83
C PRO A 52 -11.99 -12.32 -7.31
N VAL A 53 -10.95 -13.14 -7.45
CA VAL A 53 -11.01 -14.61 -7.28
C VAL A 53 -11.63 -15.03 -5.94
N TRP A 54 -11.39 -14.28 -4.86
CA TRP A 54 -12.04 -14.49 -3.55
C TRP A 54 -13.58 -14.45 -3.59
N VAL A 55 -14.20 -13.66 -4.47
CA VAL A 55 -15.66 -13.62 -4.68
C VAL A 55 -16.19 -14.91 -5.32
N GLN A 56 -15.35 -15.64 -6.07
CA GLN A 56 -15.70 -16.96 -6.60
C GLN A 56 -15.76 -18.04 -5.51
N TRP A 57 -14.99 -17.86 -4.42
CA TRP A 57 -14.99 -18.76 -3.27
C TRP A 57 -16.02 -18.37 -2.20
N ALA A 58 -16.67 -17.20 -2.32
CA ALA A 58 -17.70 -16.73 -1.38
C ALA A 58 -18.83 -17.75 -1.10
N PRO A 59 -19.36 -18.50 -2.09
CA PRO A 59 -20.38 -19.52 -1.82
C PRO A 59 -19.84 -20.70 -1.01
N ALA A 60 -18.60 -21.13 -1.28
CA ALA A 60 -17.95 -22.23 -0.57
C ALA A 60 -17.59 -21.85 0.87
N ALA A 61 -17.09 -20.62 1.07
CA ALA A 61 -16.82 -20.07 2.39
C ALA A 61 -18.10 -19.95 3.24
N GLY A 62 -19.22 -19.52 2.64
CA GLY A 62 -20.51 -19.44 3.31
C GLY A 62 -21.05 -20.80 3.79
N VAL A 63 -20.91 -21.85 2.97
CA VAL A 63 -21.32 -23.21 3.36
C VAL A 63 -20.46 -23.77 4.49
N ALA A 64 -19.13 -23.54 4.45
CA ALA A 64 -18.23 -23.97 5.51
C ALA A 64 -18.55 -23.29 6.86
N ALA A 65 -18.78 -21.97 6.85
CA ALA A 65 -19.16 -21.22 8.05
C ALA A 65 -20.50 -21.71 8.63
N ALA A 66 -21.50 -21.94 7.77
CA ALA A 66 -22.80 -22.47 8.22
C ALA A 66 -22.69 -23.88 8.81
N ALA A 67 -21.82 -24.73 8.24
CA ALA A 67 -21.57 -26.07 8.77
C ALA A 67 -20.90 -26.03 10.15
N VAL A 68 -19.90 -25.16 10.35
CA VAL A 68 -19.25 -24.97 11.65
C VAL A 68 -20.25 -24.50 12.70
N VAL A 69 -21.08 -23.49 12.38
CA VAL A 69 -22.13 -23.00 13.29
C VAL A 69 -23.13 -24.10 13.62
N ALA A 70 -23.57 -24.89 12.63
CA ALA A 70 -24.48 -25.99 12.84
C ALA A 70 -23.88 -27.08 13.76
N VAL A 71 -22.58 -27.38 13.61
CA VAL A 71 -21.88 -28.33 14.49
C VAL A 71 -21.80 -27.79 15.92
N VAL A 72 -21.41 -26.53 16.12
CA VAL A 72 -21.33 -25.90 17.45
C VAL A 72 -22.68 -25.90 18.17
N LEU A 73 -23.76 -25.60 17.43
CA LEU A 73 -25.12 -25.64 17.99
C LEU A 73 -25.59 -27.07 18.30
N TRP A 74 -25.21 -28.06 17.48
CA TRP A 74 -25.57 -29.46 17.69
C TRP A 74 -24.82 -30.03 18.90
N THR A 75 -23.51 -29.84 18.98
CA THR A 75 -22.69 -30.44 20.05
C THR A 75 -22.97 -29.85 21.42
N GLY A 76 -23.72 -28.75 21.51
CA GLY A 76 -23.74 -27.91 22.70
C GLY A 76 -22.36 -27.28 22.94
N ASN A 77 -22.28 -26.28 23.82
CA ASN A 77 -21.00 -25.65 24.17
C ASN A 77 -20.06 -26.73 24.75
N PRO A 78 -18.99 -27.18 24.03
CA PRO A 78 -17.92 -27.84 24.76
C PRO A 78 -17.41 -26.83 25.79
N PRO A 79 -17.02 -27.25 27.01
CA PRO A 79 -16.21 -26.37 27.83
C PRO A 79 -14.98 -26.05 26.99
N VAL A 80 -14.97 -24.87 26.38
CA VAL A 80 -13.73 -24.18 26.07
C VAL A 80 -13.01 -24.21 27.40
N ASP A 81 -11.93 -24.97 27.46
CA ASP A 81 -10.93 -24.77 28.49
C ASP A 81 -10.45 -23.35 28.21
N GLU A 82 -11.14 -22.43 28.86
CA GLU A 82 -10.89 -21.02 28.74
C GLU A 82 -9.45 -20.87 29.18
N LEU A 83 -8.58 -20.54 28.22
CA LEU A 83 -7.55 -19.56 28.51
C LEU A 83 -8.28 -18.24 28.77
N THR A 84 -9.09 -18.19 29.82
CA THR A 84 -9.49 -16.96 30.46
C THR A 84 -8.25 -16.55 31.23
N PRO A 85 -7.58 -15.44 30.87
CA PRO A 85 -7.23 -14.55 31.96
C PRO A 85 -8.56 -14.30 32.68
N GLU A 86 -8.58 -14.35 34.01
CA GLU A 86 -9.74 -13.92 34.80
C GLU A 86 -9.99 -12.42 34.58
N ALA A 87 -10.34 -12.04 33.34
CA ALA A 87 -10.66 -10.70 32.94
C ALA A 87 -12.08 -10.45 33.42
N SER A 88 -12.14 -9.99 34.67
CA SER A 88 -13.39 -9.56 35.28
C SER A 88 -14.03 -8.47 34.40
N ALA A 89 -15.34 -8.24 34.53
CA ALA A 89 -15.98 -7.11 33.85
C ALA A 89 -15.29 -5.76 34.17
N ALA A 90 -14.58 -5.67 35.30
CA ALA A 90 -13.76 -4.52 35.66
C ALA A 90 -12.46 -4.42 34.83
N ASP A 91 -11.87 -5.53 34.38
CA ASP A 91 -10.69 -5.52 33.50
C ASP A 91 -11.06 -5.00 32.11
N PHE A 92 -12.26 -5.33 31.62
CA PHE A 92 -12.81 -4.75 30.40
C PHE A 92 -13.08 -3.25 30.55
N GLU A 93 -13.56 -2.79 31.72
CA GLU A 93 -13.77 -1.36 32.00
C GLU A 93 -12.45 -0.57 32.00
N ILE A 94 -11.37 -1.16 32.52
CA ILE A 94 -10.02 -0.58 32.48
C ILE A 94 -9.51 -0.45 31.04
N LEU A 95 -9.70 -1.49 30.22
CA LEU A 95 -9.32 -1.48 28.80
C LEU A 95 -10.20 -0.54 27.95
N LEU A 96 -11.45 -0.32 28.37
CA LEU A 96 -12.41 0.58 27.71
C LEU A 96 -12.28 2.05 28.15
N THR A 97 -11.35 2.34 29.06
CA THR A 97 -11.06 3.71 29.50
C THR A 97 -10.38 4.50 28.37
N GLU A 98 -10.72 5.78 28.23
CA GLU A 98 -10.30 6.66 27.12
C GLU A 98 -8.77 6.70 26.93
N ASP A 99 -8.00 6.67 28.02
CA ASP A 99 -6.53 6.63 28.01
C ASP A 99 -5.96 5.34 27.39
N SER A 100 -6.67 4.20 27.47
CA SER A 100 -6.23 2.92 26.90
C SER A 100 -6.40 2.90 25.37
N PHE A 101 -7.37 3.65 24.85
CA PHE A 101 -7.59 3.80 23.41
C PHE A 101 -6.60 4.76 22.74
N GLU A 102 -6.02 5.70 23.48
CA GLU A 102 -4.99 6.61 22.96
C GLU A 102 -3.75 5.85 22.50
N MET A 103 -3.34 4.81 23.24
CA MET A 103 -2.23 3.90 22.85
C MET A 103 -2.54 3.07 21.59
N LEU A 104 -3.81 2.76 21.35
CA LEU A 104 -4.28 2.08 20.13
C LEU A 104 -4.46 3.05 18.95
N GLY A 105 -4.40 4.37 19.19
CA GLY A 105 -4.47 5.39 18.15
C GLY A 105 -3.22 5.40 17.26
N ASP A 106 -2.06 5.07 17.83
CA ASP A 106 -0.77 5.04 17.15
C ASP A 106 -0.44 3.65 16.57
N LEU A 107 -1.41 3.01 15.91
CA LEU A 107 -1.19 1.74 15.19
C LEU A 107 -0.08 1.84 14.13
N GLU A 108 0.14 3.03 13.56
CA GLU A 108 1.22 3.32 12.61
C GLU A 108 2.61 3.19 13.28
N PHE A 109 2.73 3.51 14.57
CA PHE A 109 3.97 3.37 15.35
C PHE A 109 4.36 1.89 15.53
N TYR A 110 3.40 1.01 15.84
CA TYR A 110 3.66 -0.44 15.93
C TYR A 110 4.03 -1.04 14.57
N SER A 111 3.40 -0.57 13.49
CA SER A 111 3.76 -1.02 12.14
C SER A 111 5.17 -0.62 11.73
N TRP A 112 5.67 0.50 12.27
CA TRP A 112 7.04 0.95 12.02
C TRP A 112 8.08 0.14 12.82
N ILE A 113 7.74 -0.32 14.02
CA ILE A 113 8.61 -1.19 14.83
C ILE A 113 8.75 -2.60 14.22
N ASP A 114 7.65 -3.20 13.74
CA ASP A 114 7.70 -4.50 13.03
C ASP A 114 8.57 -4.42 11.76
N LEU A 115 8.54 -3.28 11.06
CA LEU A 115 9.37 -3.06 9.87
C LEU A 115 10.88 -2.97 10.20
N ASP A 116 11.25 -2.57 11.41
CA ASP A 116 12.65 -2.52 11.87
C ASP A 116 13.13 -3.91 12.39
N GLU A 117 12.25 -4.76 12.92
CA GLU A 117 12.59 -6.15 13.26
C GLU A 117 12.91 -6.98 12.00
N ASP A 118 12.15 -6.79 10.92
CA ASP A 118 12.41 -7.43 9.62
C ASP A 118 13.67 -6.87 8.91
N ALA A 119 14.07 -5.63 9.21
CA ALA A 119 15.24 -4.98 8.60
C ALA A 119 16.58 -5.34 9.27
N ASN A 120 16.54 -5.94 10.47
CA ASN A 120 17.75 -6.29 11.22
C ASN A 120 18.01 -7.81 11.32
N GLU A 121 17.32 -8.63 10.53
CA GLU A 121 17.79 -9.98 10.19
C GLU A 121 18.99 -9.86 9.23
N ILE A 122 20.12 -9.42 9.79
CA ILE A 122 21.42 -9.55 9.15
C ILE A 122 21.68 -11.05 9.03
N VAL A 123 21.47 -11.55 7.81
CA VAL A 123 21.96 -12.82 7.25
C VAL A 123 23.07 -13.41 8.13
N GLU A 124 22.71 -14.37 8.99
CA GLU A 124 23.70 -15.34 9.43
C GLU A 124 24.07 -16.16 8.19
N PRO A 125 25.34 -16.14 7.74
CA PRO A 125 25.77 -17.06 6.70
C PRO A 125 25.66 -18.46 7.28
N ASP A 126 24.63 -19.20 6.86
CA ASP A 126 24.51 -20.64 7.03
C ASP A 126 25.89 -21.29 6.95
N ASP A 127 26.22 -22.03 8.01
CA ASP A 127 26.71 -23.40 7.91
C ASP A 127 27.22 -23.76 6.51
N ILE A 128 28.50 -23.44 6.28
CA ILE A 128 29.30 -24.15 5.29
C ILE A 128 29.41 -25.59 5.81
N VAL A 129 28.48 -26.43 5.36
CA VAL A 129 28.53 -27.87 5.52
C VAL A 129 29.66 -28.42 4.63
N GLY A 130 30.69 -29.00 5.25
CA GLY A 130 31.79 -29.71 4.59
C GLY A 130 33.01 -29.90 5.47
#